data_AF-A0A161R0Z5-F1
#
_entry.id   AF-A0A161R0Z5-F1
#
_cell.length_a   1.000
_cell.length_b   1.000
_cell.length_c   1.000
_cell.angle_alpha   90.00
_cell.angle_beta   90.00
_cell.angle_gamma   90.00
#
_symmetry.space_group_name_H-M   'P 1'
#
loop_
_entity.id
_entity.type
_entity.pdbx_description
1 polymer ?
#
loop_
_entity_poly.entity_id
_entity_poly.type
_entity_poly.pdbx_seq_one_letter_code
_entity_poly.pdbx_strand_id
1 'polypeptide(L)'
;MYKLKTKETTNSVIEFIESVENLKKRENAYQLLDIFTETTGYTAKMWGPSIIGFGTYHYKYASGHEVDAPLVGFSPRKAKISLYFAAGDPKR
;
A
#
# COMPACT_ATOMS: atom_id res chain seq x y z
N MET A 1 -7.84 23.97 -2.29
CA MET A 1 -6.79 23.24 -3.03
C MET A 1 -6.77 21.80 -2.52
N TYR A 2 -6.99 20.79 -3.37
CA TYR A 2 -7.02 19.38 -2.95
C TYR A 2 -5.59 18.86 -2.75
N LYS A 3 -5.31 18.23 -1.61
CA LYS A 3 -4.02 17.58 -1.32
C LYS A 3 -4.23 16.08 -1.28
N LEU A 4 -3.55 15.36 -2.19
CA LEU A 4 -3.60 13.89 -2.22
C LEU A 4 -3.03 13.34 -0.91
N LYS A 5 -3.84 12.54 -0.19
CA LYS A 5 -3.50 11.97 1.13
C LYS A 5 -2.70 10.67 1.03
N THR A 6 -2.85 9.94 -0.06
CA THR A 6 -2.16 8.67 -0.30
C THR A 6 -0.91 8.96 -1.13
N LYS A 7 0.21 9.14 -0.45
CA LYS A 7 1.53 9.29 -1.05
C LYS A 7 2.52 8.43 -0.29
N GLU A 8 3.58 8.00 -0.96
CA GLU A 8 4.72 7.38 -0.28
C GLU A 8 5.22 8.29 0.85
N THR A 9 5.57 7.68 1.98
CA THR A 9 6.06 8.36 3.19
C THR A 9 7.34 7.69 3.67
N THR A 10 8.04 8.35 4.59
CA THR A 10 9.21 7.81 5.27
C THR A 10 8.85 6.99 6.51
N ASN A 11 7.57 6.71 6.76
CA ASN A 11 7.14 5.94 7.92
C ASN A 11 7.55 4.47 7.80
N SER A 12 7.88 3.85 8.93
CA SER A 12 8.26 2.44 8.98
C SER A 12 7.03 1.54 8.80
N VAL A 13 7.14 0.58 7.87
CA VAL A 13 6.14 -0.48 7.68
C VAL A 13 6.04 -1.37 8.91
N ILE A 14 7.18 -1.72 9.51
CA ILE A 14 7.24 -2.61 10.67
C ILE A 14 6.62 -1.94 11.89
N GLU A 15 6.95 -0.68 12.17
CA GLU A 15 6.34 0.06 13.29
C GLU A 15 4.81 0.18 13.11
N PHE A 16 4.35 0.40 11.87
CA PHE A 16 2.93 0.42 11.59
C PHE A 16 2.26 -0.93 11.85
N ILE A 17 2.87 -2.05 11.42
CA ILE A 17 2.35 -3.39 11.72
C ILE A 17 2.31 -3.63 13.24
N GLU A 18 3.38 -3.28 13.97
CA GLU A 18 3.43 -3.42 15.43
C GLU A 18 2.39 -2.56 16.16
N SER A 19 1.98 -1.43 15.59
CA SER A 19 0.89 -0.61 16.13
C SER A 19 -0.50 -1.25 16.04
N VAL A 20 -0.66 -2.35 15.28
CA VAL A 20 -1.94 -3.06 15.16
C VAL A 20 -2.25 -3.78 16.48
N GLU A 21 -3.27 -3.31 17.19
CA GLU A 21 -3.68 -3.82 18.51
C GLU A 21 -4.10 -5.30 18.49
N ASN A 22 -4.80 -5.72 17.43
CA ASN A 22 -5.27 -7.10 17.32
C ASN A 22 -4.13 -8.01 16.87
N LEU A 23 -3.67 -8.89 17.77
CA LEU A 23 -2.54 -9.81 17.53
C LEU A 23 -2.72 -10.66 16.27
N LYS A 24 -3.91 -11.23 16.06
CA LYS A 24 -4.15 -12.08 14.88
C LYS A 24 -4.02 -11.29 13.58
N LYS A 25 -4.48 -10.05 13.58
CA LYS A 25 -4.37 -9.14 12.44
C LYS A 25 -2.93 -8.70 12.20
N ARG A 26 -2.13 -8.53 13.27
CA ARG A 26 -0.69 -8.26 13.16
C ARG A 26 0.04 -9.44 12.50
N GLU A 27 -0.23 -10.66 12.95
CA GLU A 27 0.30 -11.88 12.32
C GLU A 27 -0.09 -11.96 10.84
N ASN A 28 -1.35 -11.72 10.51
CA ASN A 28 -1.79 -11.71 9.11
C ASN A 28 -1.16 -10.58 8.30
N ALA A 29 -0.89 -9.42 8.90
CA ALA A 29 -0.19 -8.33 8.22
C ALA A 29 1.27 -8.72 7.89
N TYR A 30 1.96 -9.44 8.78
CA TYR A 30 3.27 -10.01 8.48
C TYR A 30 3.21 -11.04 7.37
N GLN A 31 2.25 -11.96 7.40
CA GLN A 31 2.07 -12.95 6.33
C GLN A 31 1.83 -12.27 4.98
N LEU A 32 1.03 -11.21 4.93
CA LEU A 32 0.80 -10.45 3.71
C LEU A 32 2.04 -9.66 3.28
N LEU A 33 2.82 -9.11 4.23
CA LEU A 33 4.09 -8.46 3.94
C LEU A 33 5.03 -9.42 3.22
N ASP A 34 5.18 -10.64 3.72
CA ASP A 34 6.03 -11.67 3.11
C ASP A 34 5.54 -12.06 1.73
N ILE A 35 4.24 -12.43 1.61
CA ILE A 35 3.63 -12.84 0.33
C ILE A 35 3.82 -11.75 -0.73
N PHE A 36 3.53 -10.49 -0.40
CA PHE A 36 3.63 -9.41 -1.38
C PHE A 36 5.09 -9.09 -1.72
N THR A 37 5.99 -9.14 -0.75
CA THR A 37 7.43 -8.93 -1.01
C THR A 37 7.98 -10.00 -1.94
N GLU A 38 7.70 -11.27 -1.66
CA GLU A 38 8.15 -12.41 -2.47
C GLU A 38 7.53 -12.38 -3.87
N THR A 39 6.22 -12.18 -3.96
CA THR A 39 5.49 -12.24 -5.24
C THR A 39 5.85 -11.08 -6.16
N THR A 40 6.05 -9.88 -5.60
CA THR A 40 6.28 -8.67 -6.41
C THR A 40 7.76 -8.33 -6.60
N GLY A 41 8.64 -8.81 -5.72
CA GLY A 41 10.05 -8.42 -5.67
C GLY A 41 10.31 -6.97 -5.20
N TYR A 42 9.27 -6.23 -4.79
CA TYR A 42 9.41 -4.86 -4.31
C TYR A 42 9.51 -4.78 -2.79
N THR A 43 10.29 -3.82 -2.31
CA THR A 43 10.29 -3.43 -0.90
C THR A 43 8.99 -2.70 -0.55
N ALA A 44 8.36 -3.12 0.55
CA ALA A 44 7.17 -2.47 1.08
C ALA A 44 7.46 -1.04 1.54
N LYS A 45 6.52 -0.12 1.29
CA LYS A 45 6.58 1.26 1.78
C LYS A 45 5.23 1.71 2.34
N MET A 46 5.27 2.64 3.27
CA MET A 46 4.06 3.26 3.80
C MET A 46 3.51 4.31 2.82
N TRP A 47 2.23 4.17 2.49
CA TRP A 47 1.45 5.09 1.67
C TRP A 47 0.35 5.75 2.51
N GLY A 48 0.48 7.05 2.70
CA GLY A 48 -0.37 7.80 3.62
C GLY A 48 -0.35 7.19 5.03
N PRO A 49 -1.47 7.23 5.77
CA PRO A 49 -1.47 6.83 7.18
C PRO A 49 -1.66 5.34 7.43
N SER A 50 -1.93 4.51 6.40
CA SER A 50 -2.44 3.15 6.67
C SER A 50 -2.25 2.11 5.56
N ILE A 51 -1.65 2.45 4.42
CA ILE A 51 -1.48 1.51 3.32
C ILE A 51 -0.03 1.07 3.28
N ILE A 52 0.20 -0.23 3.22
CA ILE A 52 1.49 -0.85 2.91
C ILE A 52 1.45 -1.17 1.41
N GLY A 53 2.24 -0.45 0.63
CA GLY A 53 2.25 -0.53 -0.83
C GLY A 53 3.57 -1.07 -1.39
N PHE A 54 3.48 -1.67 -2.57
CA PHE A 54 4.58 -2.35 -3.26
C PHE A 54 4.64 -1.86 -4.70
N GLY A 55 5.86 -1.50 -5.13
CA GLY A 55 6.09 -0.82 -6.41
C GLY A 55 5.36 0.52 -6.51
N THR A 56 5.57 1.21 -7.63
CA THR A 56 4.92 2.50 -7.90
C THR A 56 4.60 2.60 -9.38
N TYR A 57 3.43 3.14 -9.70
CA TYR A 57 3.12 3.61 -11.04
C TYR A 57 2.74 5.08 -11.02
N HIS A 58 3.04 5.75 -12.12
CA HIS A 58 2.68 7.14 -12.35
C HIS A 58 1.49 7.18 -13.31
N TYR A 59 0.41 7.86 -12.92
CA TYR A 59 -0.80 7.97 -13.72
C TYR A 59 -1.12 9.42 -14.04
N LYS A 60 -1.32 9.69 -15.33
CA LYS A 60 -1.69 11.00 -15.86
C LYS A 60 -3.12 10.98 -16.38
N TYR A 61 -3.97 11.79 -15.79
CA TYR A 61 -5.35 12.01 -16.25
C TYR A 61 -5.36 12.88 -17.51
N ALA A 62 -6.42 12.75 -18.31
CA ALA A 62 -6.64 13.61 -19.48
C ALA A 62 -6.71 15.11 -19.12
N SER A 63 -7.07 15.44 -17.88
CA SER A 63 -7.04 16.81 -17.34
C SER A 63 -5.63 17.36 -17.06
N GLY A 64 -4.58 16.55 -17.26
CA GLY A 64 -3.20 16.88 -16.91
C GLY A 64 -2.84 16.65 -15.44
N HIS A 65 -3.80 16.22 -14.60
CA HIS A 65 -3.50 15.84 -13.23
C HIS A 65 -2.66 14.55 -13.19
N GLU A 66 -1.66 14.50 -12.33
CA GLU A 66 -0.73 13.39 -12.21
C GLU A 66 -0.70 12.87 -10.77
N VAL A 67 -0.69 11.55 -10.61
CA VAL A 67 -0.63 10.89 -9.30
C VAL A 67 0.28 9.67 -9.36
N ASP A 68 1.09 9.50 -8.32
CA ASP A 68 1.77 8.24 -8.04
C ASP A 68 0.90 7.38 -7.12
N ALA A 69 0.93 6.07 -7.34
CA ALA A 69 0.21 5.11 -6.52
C ALA A 69 0.96 3.77 -6.47
N PRO A 70 0.75 2.96 -5.42
CA PRO A 70 1.36 1.63 -5.34
C PRO A 70 0.72 0.68 -6.36
N LEU A 71 1.52 -0.20 -6.98
CA LEU A 71 1.00 -1.19 -7.93
C LEU A 71 0.03 -2.16 -7.25
N VAL A 72 0.43 -2.65 -6.07
CA VAL A 72 -0.40 -3.46 -5.19
C VAL A 72 -0.12 -3.07 -3.74
N GLY A 73 -1.03 -3.42 -2.84
CA GLY A 73 -0.82 -3.19 -1.41
C GLY A 73 -1.95 -3.70 -0.55
N PHE A 74 -1.83 -3.48 0.75
CA PHE A 74 -2.88 -3.82 1.71
C PHE A 74 -2.93 -2.84 2.88
N SER A 75 -4.01 -2.88 3.65
CA SER A 75 -4.21 -2.07 4.85
C SER A 75 -4.87 -2.90 5.95
N PRO A 76 -4.19 -3.19 7.07
CA PRO A 76 -4.74 -3.95 8.20
C PRO A 76 -5.61 -3.08 9.12
N ARG A 77 -6.68 -2.48 8.58
CA ARG A 77 -7.55 -1.56 9.33
C ARG A 77 -8.32 -2.25 10.45
N LYS A 78 -8.84 -1.46 11.40
CA LYS A 78 -9.55 -1.93 12.61
C LYS A 78 -10.63 -2.98 12.33
N ALA A 79 -11.49 -2.75 11.32
CA ALA A 79 -12.56 -3.71 10.99
C ALA A 79 -12.03 -4.90 10.17
N LYS A 80 -11.42 -4.66 9.01
CA LYS A 80 -11.02 -5.69 8.04
C LYS A 80 -9.67 -5.34 7.40
N ILE A 81 -9.01 -6.35 6.82
CA ILE A 81 -7.89 -6.13 5.90
C ILE A 81 -8.47 -5.75 4.54
N SER A 82 -7.95 -4.68 3.93
CA SER A 82 -8.26 -4.31 2.55
C SER A 82 -7.06 -4.60 1.67
N LEU A 83 -7.30 -5.19 0.49
CA LEU A 83 -6.30 -5.41 -0.53
C LEU A 83 -6.51 -4.41 -1.67
N TYR A 84 -5.42 -3.88 -2.20
CA TYR A 84 -5.39 -2.92 -3.30
C TYR A 84 -4.63 -3.56 -4.46
N PHE A 85 -5.25 -3.57 -5.63
CA PHE A 85 -4.65 -4.08 -6.86
C PHE A 85 -4.91 -3.06 -7.96
N ALA A 86 -3.85 -2.66 -8.68
CA ALA A 86 -3.99 -1.99 -9.96
C ALA A 86 -4.38 -3.02 -11.03
N ALA A 87 -5.58 -3.58 -10.92
CA ALA A 87 -6.11 -4.53 -11.90
C ALA A 87 -6.55 -3.79 -13.17
N GLY A 88 -6.13 -4.28 -14.34
CA GLY A 88 -6.79 -3.93 -15.60
C GLY A 88 -6.10 -2.90 -16.49
N ASP A 89 -4.79 -2.73 -16.42
CA ASP A 89 -4.06 -2.04 -17.49
C ASP A 89 -3.23 -3.05 -18.30
N PRO A 90 -3.70 -3.50 -19.48
CA PRO A 90 -2.97 -4.45 -20.31
C PRO A 90 -1.68 -3.86 -20.92
N LYS A 91 -1.39 -2.58 -20.69
CA LYS A 91 -0.16 -1.90 -21.12
C LYS A 91 0.86 -1.71 -19.97
N ARG A 92 0.55 -2.21 -18.77
CA ARG A 92 1.45 -2.19 -17.61
C ARG A 92 2.14 -3.53 -17.41
#